data_AF-A0A834ZDQ4-F1
#
_entry.id   AF-A0A834ZDQ4-F1
#
_cell.length_a   1.000
_cell.length_b   1.000
_cell.length_c   1.000
_cell.angle_alpha   90.00
_cell.angle_beta   90.00
_cell.angle_gamma   90.00
#
_symmetry.space_group_name_H-M   'P 1'
#
loop_
_entity.id
_entity.type
_entity.pdbx_description
1 polymer ?
#
loop_
_entity_poly.entity_id
_entity_poly.type
_entity_poly.pdbx_seq_one_letter_code
_entity_poly.pdbx_strand_id
1 'polypeptide(L)'
;MEKVKCDLYKGTWVKDDEYPIYEPGSCPYVDEGFSCQSNERRDSEYLKWRWKPHGCDLPMTYSAEITHNVSTWKRKDIVEHAAQHDVVVTNKLPRLRSQKDE
;
A
#
# COMPACT_ATOMS: atom_id res chain seq x y z
N MET A 1 3.21 26.48 24.67
CA MET A 1 3.15 26.08 23.24
C MET A 1 2.10 25.01 23.11
N GLU A 2 1.04 25.24 22.33
CA GLU A 2 0.06 24.21 22.00
C GLU A 2 0.76 23.11 21.20
N LYS A 3 0.59 21.85 21.62
CA LYS A 3 1.02 20.72 20.80
C LYS A 3 0.10 20.68 19.58
N VAL A 4 0.65 20.90 18.39
CA VAL A 4 -0.08 20.69 17.15
C VAL A 4 -0.47 19.22 17.10
N LYS A 5 -1.75 18.92 17.31
CA LYS A 5 -2.28 17.57 17.25
C LYS A 5 -2.35 17.16 15.77
N CYS A 6 -1.79 16.01 15.44
CA CYS A 6 -1.91 15.39 14.11
C CYS A 6 -3.40 15.12 13.84
N ASP A 7 -4.01 15.93 12.96
CA ASP A 7 -5.38 15.76 12.50
C ASP A 7 -5.35 15.20 11.08
N LEU A 8 -5.63 13.90 10.95
CA LEU A 8 -5.55 13.19 9.67
C LEU A 8 -6.53 13.73 8.62
N TYR A 9 -7.59 14.42 9.04
CA TYR A 9 -8.64 14.95 8.17
C TYR A 9 -8.44 16.42 7.81
N LYS A 10 -7.52 17.12 8.48
CA LYS A 10 -7.18 18.53 8.18
C LYS A 10 -5.77 18.61 7.62
N GLY A 11 -5.62 19.19 6.45
CA GLY A 11 -4.36 19.25 5.76
C GLY A 11 -4.50 19.88 4.38
N THR A 12 -3.49 19.65 3.55
CA THR A 12 -3.44 20.17 2.19
C THR A 12 -2.91 19.09 1.24
N TRP A 13 -3.40 19.11 0.01
CA TRP A 13 -2.76 18.38 -1.07
C TRP A 13 -1.45 19.07 -1.45
N VAL A 14 -0.37 18.29 -1.54
CA VAL A 14 0.95 18.76 -1.97
C VAL A 14 1.43 17.90 -3.14
N LYS A 15 2.12 18.52 -4.10
CA LYS A 15 2.80 17.76 -5.16
C LYS A 15 4.01 17.04 -4.57
N ASP A 16 4.21 15.81 -5.01
CA ASP A 16 5.30 14.94 -4.62
C ASP A 16 5.85 14.25 -5.86
N ASP A 17 7.14 14.46 -6.15
CA ASP A 17 7.78 13.92 -7.34
C ASP A 17 8.07 12.41 -7.21
N GLU A 18 8.09 11.89 -5.97
CA GLU A 18 8.24 10.45 -5.68
C GLU A 18 6.95 9.66 -5.94
N TYR A 19 5.81 10.34 -6.11
CA TYR A 19 4.54 9.72 -6.49
C TYR A 19 4.47 9.51 -8.02
N PRO A 20 3.63 8.59 -8.54
CA PRO A 20 2.81 7.65 -7.78
C PRO A 20 3.65 6.53 -7.14
N ILE A 21 3.11 5.98 -6.06
CA ILE A 21 3.67 4.83 -5.31
C ILE A 21 3.87 3.59 -6.20
N TYR A 22 3.07 3.46 -7.25
CA TYR A 22 3.23 2.44 -8.29
C TYR A 22 2.89 3.06 -9.64
N GLU A 23 3.63 2.65 -10.68
CA GLU A 23 3.38 3.14 -12.02
C GLU A 23 2.05 2.59 -12.56
N PRO A 24 1.24 3.39 -13.29
CA PRO A 24 0.04 2.89 -13.95
C PRO A 24 0.33 1.65 -14.82
N GLY A 25 -0.48 0.60 -14.67
CA GLY A 25 -0.30 -0.66 -15.40
C GLY A 25 0.77 -1.60 -14.83
N SER A 26 1.57 -1.19 -13.83
CA SER A 26 2.55 -2.08 -13.17
C SER A 26 1.90 -3.15 -12.28
N CYS A 27 0.67 -2.91 -11.82
CA CYS A 27 -0.08 -3.83 -10.99
C CYS A 27 -1.14 -4.58 -11.82
N PRO A 28 -0.99 -5.89 -12.08
CA PRO A 28 -1.92 -6.66 -12.91
C PRO A 28 -3.27 -6.92 -12.23
N TYR A 29 -3.42 -6.51 -10.97
CA TYR A 29 -4.63 -6.72 -10.16
C TYR A 29 -5.56 -5.50 -10.13
N VAL A 30 -5.17 -4.38 -10.75
CA VAL A 30 -6.05 -3.21 -10.88
C VAL A 30 -7.15 -3.57 -11.87
N ASP A 31 -8.41 -3.55 -11.42
CA ASP A 31 -9.55 -3.82 -12.30
C ASP A 31 -9.60 -2.81 -13.44
N GLU A 32 -10.08 -3.25 -14.61
CA GLU A 32 -10.18 -2.45 -15.83
C GLU A 32 -10.89 -1.12 -15.60
N GLY A 33 -11.96 -1.11 -14.79
CA GLY A 33 -12.72 0.11 -14.46
C GLY A 33 -11.91 1.18 -13.71
N PHE A 34 -10.78 0.82 -13.09
CA PHE A 34 -9.88 1.74 -12.38
C PHE A 34 -8.58 2.04 -13.15
N SER A 35 -8.38 1.41 -14.32
CA SER A 35 -7.15 1.54 -15.11
C SER A 35 -7.20 2.76 -16.03
N CYS A 36 -7.27 3.97 -15.46
CA CYS A 36 -7.50 5.22 -16.19
C CYS A 36 -6.56 5.45 -17.39
N GLN A 37 -5.26 5.16 -17.22
CA GLN A 37 -4.27 5.35 -18.30
C GLN A 37 -4.48 4.36 -19.44
N SER A 38 -4.80 3.09 -19.12
CA SER A 38 -5.21 2.10 -20.13
C SER A 38 -6.53 2.48 -20.80
N ASN A 39 -7.41 3.16 -20.07
CA ASN A 39 -8.67 3.72 -20.55
C ASN A 39 -8.47 5.12 -21.18
N GLU A 40 -7.33 5.34 -21.82
CA GLU A 40 -7.02 6.50 -22.67
C GLU A 40 -6.94 7.87 -21.99
N ARG A 41 -6.96 7.94 -20.66
CA ARG A 41 -6.70 9.21 -19.95
C ARG A 41 -5.25 9.64 -20.19
N ARG A 42 -5.05 10.81 -20.80
CA ARG A 42 -3.71 11.29 -21.23
C ARG A 42 -2.95 12.09 -20.18
N ASP A 43 -3.64 12.77 -19.26
CA ASP A 43 -3.00 13.51 -18.19
C ASP A 43 -2.55 12.56 -17.08
N SER A 44 -1.38 12.83 -16.47
CA SER A 44 -0.83 12.04 -15.36
C SER A 44 -0.59 12.87 -14.10
N GLU A 45 -0.73 14.19 -14.16
CA GLU A 45 -0.46 15.12 -13.05
C GLU A 45 -1.30 14.82 -11.80
N TYR A 46 -2.48 14.20 -11.96
CA TYR A 46 -3.33 13.80 -10.83
C TYR A 46 -2.67 12.73 -9.94
N LEU A 47 -1.72 11.95 -10.48
CA LEU A 47 -0.98 10.91 -9.75
C LEU A 47 0.09 11.48 -8.83
N LYS A 48 0.51 12.73 -9.04
CA LYS A 48 1.62 13.39 -8.34
C LYS A 48 1.21 14.09 -7.05
N TRP A 49 -0.02 13.90 -6.57
CA TRP A 49 -0.52 14.58 -5.38
C TRP A 49 -0.59 13.62 -4.18
N ARG A 50 -0.03 14.05 -3.04
CA ARG A 50 -0.23 13.37 -1.75
C ARG A 50 -0.95 14.26 -0.76
N TRP A 51 -1.69 13.63 0.14
CA TRP A 51 -2.30 14.31 1.27
C TRP A 51 -1.27 14.55 2.38
N LYS A 52 -1.14 15.80 2.84
CA LYS A 52 -0.29 16.17 3.97
C LYS A 52 -1.14 16.70 5.13
N PRO A 53 -1.35 15.90 6.20
CA PRO A 53 -2.04 16.36 7.39
C PRO A 53 -1.34 17.53 8.08
N HIS A 54 -2.10 18.33 8.83
CA HIS A 54 -1.55 19.38 9.67
C HIS A 54 -0.97 18.79 10.96
N GLY A 55 0.26 19.18 11.30
CA GLY A 55 0.92 18.75 12.54
C GLY A 55 1.63 17.40 12.50
N CYS A 56 1.71 16.74 11.34
CA CYS A 56 2.45 15.49 11.14
C CYS A 56 2.68 15.21 9.66
N ASP A 57 3.66 14.35 9.36
CA ASP A 57 3.83 13.73 8.05
C ASP A 57 3.36 12.27 8.13
N LEU A 58 2.64 11.82 7.09
CA LEU A 58 2.26 10.41 6.97
C LEU A 58 3.48 9.59 6.55
N PRO A 59 3.83 8.52 7.25
CA PRO A 59 4.91 7.66 6.83
C PRO A 59 4.52 6.93 5.53
N MET A 60 5.39 6.98 4.53
CA MET A 60 5.26 6.17 3.32
C MET A 60 5.77 4.76 3.61
N THR A 61 4.96 3.95 4.29
CA THR A 61 5.28 2.56 4.63
C THR A 61 4.47 1.59 3.77
N TYR A 62 5.16 0.62 3.18
CA TYR A 62 4.54 -0.49 2.46
C TYR A 62 4.28 -1.64 3.42
N SER A 63 3.10 -2.24 3.28
CA SER A 63 2.78 -3.50 3.93
C SER A 63 2.46 -4.54 2.87
N ALA A 64 2.95 -5.76 3.06
CA ALA A 64 2.66 -6.88 2.18
C ALA A 64 1.62 -7.81 2.83
N GLU A 65 0.69 -8.33 2.04
CA GLU A 65 -0.20 -9.40 2.46
C GLU A 65 -0.02 -10.61 1.53
N ILE A 66 0.29 -11.76 2.12
CA ILE A 66 0.50 -13.00 1.37
C ILE A 66 -0.85 -13.61 1.00
N THR A 67 -1.11 -13.78 -0.29
CA THR A 67 -2.37 -14.32 -0.81
C THR A 67 -2.66 -15.74 -0.29
N HIS A 68 -3.94 -16.10 -0.20
CA HIS A 68 -4.40 -17.34 0.44
C HIS A 68 -3.88 -18.63 -0.24
N ASN A 69 -3.59 -18.58 -1.54
CA ASN A 69 -3.15 -19.70 -2.36
C ASN A 69 -1.63 -19.95 -2.33
N VAL A 70 -0.87 -19.20 -1.52
CA VAL A 70 0.58 -19.40 -1.36
C VAL A 70 0.84 -20.55 -0.38
N SER A 71 1.62 -21.54 -0.85
CA SER A 71 2.06 -22.70 -0.05
C SER A 71 2.91 -22.26 1.14
N THR A 72 2.88 -23.04 2.23
CA THR A 72 3.58 -22.72 3.49
C THR A 72 5.07 -22.45 3.32
N TRP A 73 5.76 -23.21 2.47
CA TRP A 73 7.18 -23.00 2.19
C TRP A 73 7.45 -21.67 1.47
N LYS A 74 6.65 -21.34 0.44
CA LYS A 74 6.74 -20.03 -0.24
C LYS A 74 6.42 -18.87 0.70
N ARG A 75 5.49 -19.06 1.65
CA ARG A 75 5.20 -18.04 2.67
C ARG A 75 6.44 -17.73 3.49
N LYS A 76 7.18 -18.76 3.91
CA LYS A 76 8.41 -18.60 4.68
C LYS A 76 9.43 -17.78 3.90
N ASP A 77 9.68 -18.14 2.64
CA ASP A 77 10.62 -17.41 1.77
C ASP A 77 10.20 -15.93 1.60
N ILE A 78 8.90 -15.66 1.41
CA ILE A 78 8.37 -14.30 1.29
C ILE A 78 8.59 -13.50 2.59
N VAL A 79 8.32 -14.08 3.76
CA VAL A 79 8.49 -13.39 5.05
C VAL A 79 9.97 -13.09 5.31
N GLU A 80 10.86 -14.04 5.02
CA GLU A 80 12.31 -13.87 5.19
C GLU A 80 12.86 -12.80 4.23
N HIS A 81 12.42 -12.81 2.98
CA HIS A 81 12.82 -11.80 2.00
C HIS A 81 12.28 -10.40 2.35
N ALA A 82 11.00 -10.30 2.74
CA ALA A 82 10.40 -9.03 3.15
C ALA A 82 11.14 -8.38 4.34
N ALA A 83 11.65 -9.18 5.27
CA ALA A 83 12.44 -8.69 6.40
C ALA A 83 13.77 -8.04 5.98
N GLN A 84 14.36 -8.45 4.86
CA GLN A 84 15.60 -7.85 4.33
C GLN A 84 15.36 -6.46 3.73
N HIS A 85 14.12 -6.16 3.35
CA HIS A 85 13.71 -4.92 2.68
C HIS A 85 12.87 -3.99 3.57
N ASP A 86 12.82 -4.26 4.89
CA ASP A 86 12.00 -3.51 5.85
C ASP A 86 10.51 -3.45 5.47
N VAL A 87 10.01 -4.49 4.80
CA VAL A 87 8.60 -4.59 4.40
C VAL A 87 7.81 -5.33 5.48
N VAL A 88 6.78 -4.67 6.00
CA VAL A 88 5.90 -5.27 7.01
C VAL A 88 4.92 -6.25 6.34
N VAL A 89 5.13 -7.55 6.52
CA VAL A 89 4.11 -8.54 6.16
C VAL A 89 3.01 -8.56 7.24
N THR A 90 1.75 -8.31 6.87
CA THR A 90 0.63 -8.22 7.83
C THR A 90 0.14 -9.58 8.31
N ASN A 91 0.29 -10.62 7.47
CA ASN A 91 -0.15 -11.99 7.72
C ASN A 91 1.01 -13.00 7.69
N LYS A 92 2.07 -12.70 8.47
CA LYS A 92 3.29 -13.53 8.58
C LYS A 92 3.00 -14.99 8.95
N LEU A 93 2.03 -15.19 9.84
CA LEU A 93 1.66 -16.53 10.30
C LEU A 93 0.70 -17.18 9.30
N PRO A 94 0.85 -18.48 9.00
CA PRO A 94 -0.16 -19.22 8.26
C PRO A 94 -1.50 -19.07 8.98
N ARG A 95 -2.58 -18.76 8.24
CA ARG A 95 -3.92 -18.91 8.81
C ARG A 95 -4.04 -20.37 9.25
N LEU A 96 -4.23 -20.59 10.55
CA LEU A 96 -4.82 -21.84 11.01
C LEU A 96 -6.07 -21.98 10.16
N ARG A 97 -6.16 -23.04 9.34
CA ARG A 97 -7.44 -23.38 8.70
C ARG A 97 -8.47 -23.29 9.82
N SER A 98 -9.57 -22.57 9.59
CA SER A 98 -10.73 -22.62 10.48
C SER A 98 -10.84 -24.08 10.90
N GLN A 99 -10.72 -24.35 12.21
CA GLN A 99 -11.32 -25.57 12.73
C GLN A 99 -12.72 -25.50 12.12
N LYS A 100 -13.04 -26.47 11.25
CA LYS A 100 -14.40 -26.63 10.82
C LYS A 100 -15.13 -26.84 12.13
N ASP A 101 -15.96 -25.86 12.50
CA ASP A 101 -17.00 -26.09 13.47
C ASP A 101 -17.88 -27.18 12.85
N GLU A 102 -17.61 -28.42 13.23
CA GLU A 102 -18.48 -29.59 13.11
C GLU A 102 -18.39 -30.35 14.43
#